data_AF-A0A8K0G5N1-F1
#
_entry.id   AF-A0A8K0G5N1-F1
#
_cell.length_a   1.000
_cell.length_b   1.000
_cell.length_c   1.000
_cell.angle_alpha   90.00
_cell.angle_beta   90.00
_cell.angle_gamma   90.00
#
_symmetry.space_group_name_H-M   'P 1'
#
loop_
_entity.id
_entity.type
_entity.pdbx_description
1 polymer ?
#
loop_
_entity_poly.entity_id
_entity_poly.type
_entity_poly.pdbx_seq_one_letter_code
_entity_poly.pdbx_strand_id
1 'polypeptide(L)'
;MKPLKLKRHLSTKHSKEADKPLDFFERKLKTLNQQQTTMMQEANKQKSIPLSDDTIKRRIDDMAVDIRKQIVEKLKKSPHFALPFDESTDVTDCAHFLWYLCALKEMKAS
;
A
#
# COMPACT_ATOMS: atom_id res chain seq x y z
N MET A 1 -8.70 -2.59 -45.63
CA MET A 1 -7.36 -2.37 -46.24
C MET A 1 -7.34 -3.00 -47.64
N LYS A 2 -6.61 -2.41 -48.61
CA LYS A 2 -6.40 -3.08 -49.90
C LYS A 2 -5.54 -4.36 -49.70
N PRO A 3 -5.81 -5.50 -50.38
CA PRO A 3 -5.13 -6.78 -50.14
C PRO A 3 -3.60 -6.71 -50.23
N LEU A 4 -3.09 -5.97 -51.22
CA LEU A 4 -1.66 -5.73 -51.41
C LEU A 4 -1.00 -4.99 -50.24
N LYS A 5 -1.70 -4.03 -49.62
CA LYS A 5 -1.18 -3.29 -48.46
C LYS A 5 -1.11 -4.17 -47.22
N LEU A 6 -2.10 -5.03 -47.03
CA LEU A 6 -2.13 -5.98 -45.90
C LEU A 6 -1.02 -7.02 -46.04
N LYS A 7 -0.85 -7.61 -47.22
CA LYS A 7 0.22 -8.59 -47.48
C LYS A 7 1.60 -7.98 -47.25
N ARG A 8 1.84 -6.76 -47.75
CA ARG A 8 3.10 -6.03 -47.50
C ARG A 8 3.30 -5.66 -46.03
N HIS A 9 2.23 -5.31 -45.32
CA HIS A 9 2.30 -4.98 -43.90
C HIS A 9 2.65 -6.22 -43.06
N LEU A 10 1.99 -7.35 -43.31
CA LEU A 10 2.29 -8.61 -42.64
C LEU A 10 3.74 -9.04 -42.91
N SER A 11 4.22 -8.96 -44.16
CA SER A 11 5.59 -9.36 -44.47
C SER A 11 6.67 -8.43 -43.91
N THR A 12 6.41 -7.12 -43.80
CA THR A 12 7.42 -6.15 -43.34
C THR A 12 7.37 -5.85 -41.83
N LYS A 13 6.20 -5.95 -41.19
CA LYS A 13 6.00 -5.63 -39.77
C LYS A 13 5.77 -6.87 -38.90
N HIS A 14 5.31 -7.96 -39.50
CA HIS A 14 4.97 -9.20 -38.80
C HIS A 14 5.57 -10.42 -39.52
N SER A 15 6.81 -10.31 -40.00
CA SER A 15 7.41 -11.36 -40.85
C SER A 15 7.47 -12.72 -40.16
N LYS A 16 7.54 -12.75 -38.82
CA LYS A 16 7.59 -13.97 -38.01
C LYS A 16 6.19 -14.61 -37.82
N GLU A 17 5.12 -13.92 -38.19
CA GLU A 17 3.73 -14.32 -37.99
C GLU A 17 2.95 -14.39 -39.30
N ALA A 18 3.49 -13.85 -40.40
CA ALA A 18 2.81 -13.68 -41.69
C ALA A 18 2.39 -15.01 -42.34
N ASP A 19 3.16 -16.08 -42.13
CA ASP A 19 2.91 -17.41 -42.71
C ASP A 19 2.24 -18.39 -41.74
N LYS A 20 1.80 -17.92 -40.56
CA LYS A 20 1.19 -18.80 -39.55
C LYS A 20 -0.26 -19.14 -39.93
N PRO A 21 -0.72 -20.38 -39.66
CA PRO A 21 -2.07 -20.81 -39.97
C PRO A 21 -3.11 -20.08 -39.12
N LEU A 22 -4.37 -20.08 -39.56
CA LEU A 22 -5.49 -19.42 -38.89
C LEU A 22 -5.64 -19.86 -37.42
N ASP A 23 -5.47 -21.16 -37.15
CA ASP A 23 -5.47 -21.76 -35.81
C ASP A 23 -4.48 -21.11 -34.83
N PHE A 24 -3.33 -20.62 -35.32
CA PHE A 24 -2.36 -19.92 -34.47
C PHE A 24 -2.95 -18.63 -33.90
N PHE A 25 -3.67 -17.88 -34.74
CA PHE A 25 -4.28 -16.61 -34.35
C PHE A 25 -5.46 -16.83 -33.40
N GLU A 26 -6.27 -17.87 -33.64
CA GLU A 26 -7.36 -18.25 -32.73
C GLU A 26 -6.83 -18.62 -31.34
N ARG A 27 -5.78 -19.45 -31.28
CA ARG A 27 -5.13 -19.80 -30.01
C ARG A 27 -4.57 -18.56 -29.31
N LYS A 28 -3.89 -17.68 -30.04
CA LYS A 28 -3.31 -16.44 -29.49
C LYS A 28 -4.38 -15.51 -28.93
N LEU A 29 -5.52 -15.38 -29.62
CA LEU A 29 -6.66 -14.58 -29.16
C LEU A 29 -7.26 -15.17 -27.88
N LYS A 30 -7.41 -16.50 -27.81
CA LYS A 30 -7.86 -17.19 -26.60
C LYS A 30 -6.91 -16.96 -25.42
N THR A 31 -5.60 -17.06 -25.63
CA THR A 31 -4.59 -16.82 -24.59
C THR A 31 -4.64 -15.38 -24.07
N LEU A 32 -4.78 -14.39 -24.95
CA LEU A 32 -4.87 -12.98 -24.57
C LEU A 32 -6.12 -12.69 -23.73
N ASN A 33 -7.28 -13.19 -24.15
CA ASN A 33 -8.52 -13.03 -23.38
C ASN A 33 -8.41 -13.70 -22.01
N GLN A 34 -7.79 -14.89 -21.95
CA GLN A 34 -7.60 -15.59 -20.70
C GLN A 34 -6.65 -14.81 -19.76
N GLN A 35 -5.54 -14.30 -20.28
CA GLN A 35 -4.63 -13.42 -19.53
C GLN A 35 -5.36 -12.17 -19.00
N GLN A 36 -6.20 -11.54 -19.82
CA GLN A 36 -6.98 -10.38 -19.41
C GLN A 36 -7.96 -10.72 -18.28
N THR A 37 -8.65 -11.86 -18.36
CA THR A 37 -9.55 -12.31 -17.28
C THR A 37 -8.81 -12.62 -15.98
N THR A 38 -7.65 -13.27 -16.06
CA THR A 38 -6.81 -13.56 -14.88
C THR A 38 -6.32 -12.28 -14.23
N MET A 39 -5.81 -11.31 -15.00
CA MET A 39 -5.39 -10.01 -14.47
C MET A 39 -6.53 -9.29 -13.76
N MET A 40 -7.74 -9.31 -14.34
CA MET A 40 -8.91 -8.69 -13.72
C MET A 40 -9.37 -9.41 -12.44
N GLN A 41 -9.25 -10.74 -12.39
CA GLN A 41 -9.51 -11.52 -11.17
C GLN A 41 -8.52 -11.21 -10.06
N GLU A 42 -7.21 -11.14 -10.36
CA GLU A 42 -6.19 -10.80 -9.36
C GLU A 42 -6.34 -9.37 -8.84
N ALA A 43 -6.69 -8.40 -9.69
CA ALA A 43 -6.99 -7.03 -9.27
C ALA A 43 -8.21 -6.96 -8.33
N ASN A 44 -9.23 -7.80 -8.55
CA ASN A 44 -10.39 -7.88 -7.68
C ASN A 44 -10.08 -8.57 -6.33
N LYS A 45 -9.16 -9.55 -6.31
CA LYS A 45 -8.65 -10.12 -5.06
C LYS A 45 -7.83 -9.11 -4.25
N GLN A 46 -7.08 -8.23 -4.91
CA GLN A 46 -6.40 -7.12 -4.22
C GLN A 46 -7.40 -6.15 -3.55
N LYS A 47 -8.53 -5.87 -4.21
CA LYS A 47 -9.64 -5.10 -3.59
C LYS A 47 -10.33 -5.82 -2.43
N SER A 48 -10.26 -7.16 -2.37
CA SER A 48 -10.87 -7.93 -1.28
C SER A 48 -9.99 -7.97 -0.02
N ILE A 49 -8.73 -7.53 -0.08
CA ILE A 49 -7.91 -7.34 1.12
C ILE A 49 -8.36 -6.02 1.75
N PRO A 50 -9.07 -6.03 2.90
CA PRO A 50 -9.73 -4.86 3.41
C PRO A 50 -8.76 -4.07 4.27
N LEU A 51 -7.84 -3.36 3.65
CA LEU A 51 -7.12 -2.29 4.32
C LEU A 51 -6.96 -1.14 3.33
N SER A 52 -8.10 -0.55 2.95
CA SER A 52 -8.09 0.83 2.46
C SER A 52 -7.38 1.69 3.50
N ASP A 53 -6.60 2.68 3.07
CA ASP A 53 -5.87 3.60 3.95
C ASP A 53 -6.79 4.20 5.02
N ASP A 54 -8.07 4.42 4.70
CA ASP A 54 -9.10 4.89 5.63
C ASP A 54 -9.34 3.95 6.81
N THR A 55 -9.27 2.64 6.59
CA THR A 55 -9.47 1.63 7.63
C THR A 55 -8.26 1.56 8.57
N ILE A 56 -7.04 1.65 8.02
CA ILE A 56 -5.81 1.71 8.82
C ILE A 56 -5.80 2.99 9.64
N LYS A 57 -6.10 4.13 9.01
CA LYS A 57 -6.16 5.43 9.67
C LYS A 57 -7.14 5.40 10.85
N ARG A 58 -8.38 4.93 10.63
CA ARG A 58 -9.39 4.86 11.69
C ARG A 58 -8.93 4.00 12.87
N ARG A 59 -8.28 2.86 12.61
CA ARG A 59 -7.73 2.01 13.68
C ARG A 59 -6.60 2.70 14.45
N ILE A 60 -5.72 3.43 13.76
CA ILE A 60 -4.65 4.20 14.40
C ILE A 60 -5.25 5.30 15.28
N ASP A 61 -6.25 6.03 14.78
CA ASP A 61 -6.93 7.08 15.53
C ASP A 61 -7.63 6.52 16.78
N ASP A 62 -8.37 5.42 16.64
CA ASP A 62 -9.07 4.74 17.75
C ASP A 62 -8.07 4.29 18.83
N MET A 63 -6.95 3.68 18.43
CA MET A 63 -5.87 3.31 19.36
C MET A 63 -5.23 4.53 20.02
N ALA A 64 -5.01 5.62 19.28
CA ALA A 64 -4.44 6.84 19.83
C ALA A 64 -5.34 7.47 20.89
N VAL A 65 -6.66 7.45 20.68
CA VAL A 65 -7.64 7.94 21.67
C VAL A 65 -7.57 7.11 22.96
N ASP A 66 -7.52 5.78 22.86
CA ASP A 66 -7.46 4.92 24.03
C ASP A 66 -6.14 5.07 24.81
N ILE A 67 -4.99 5.06 24.12
CA ILE A 67 -3.67 5.27 24.73
C ILE A 67 -3.63 6.62 25.47
N ARG A 68 -4.13 7.69 24.85
CA ARG A 68 -4.22 9.02 25.47
C ARG A 68 -5.04 8.98 26.76
N LYS A 69 -6.20 8.34 26.74
CA LYS A 69 -7.07 8.21 27.92
C LYS A 69 -6.34 7.49 29.06
N GLN A 70 -5.72 6.36 28.77
CA GLN A 70 -4.97 5.59 29.77
C GLN A 70 -3.82 6.39 30.40
N ILE A 71 -3.08 7.16 29.59
CA ILE A 71 -1.97 7.99 30.08
C ILE A 71 -2.49 9.13 30.97
N VAL A 72 -3.53 9.84 30.54
CA VAL A 72 -4.12 10.95 31.32
C VAL A 72 -4.64 10.47 32.67
N GLU A 73 -5.32 9.32 32.71
CA GLU A 73 -5.78 8.73 33.97
C GLU A 73 -4.63 8.35 34.91
N LYS A 74 -3.51 7.86 34.37
CA LYS A 74 -2.31 7.54 35.16
C LYS A 74 -1.60 8.81 35.64
N LEU A 75 -1.49 9.84 34.80
CA LEU A 75 -0.87 11.11 35.17
C LEU A 75 -1.63 11.84 36.26
N LYS A 76 -2.96 11.85 36.22
CA LYS A 76 -3.79 12.44 37.29
C LYS A 76 -3.57 11.78 38.66
N LYS A 77 -3.12 10.52 38.68
CA LYS A 77 -2.87 9.76 39.91
C LYS A 77 -1.43 9.85 40.39
N SER A 78 -0.49 10.19 39.51
CA SER A 78 0.94 10.25 39.85
C SER A 78 1.33 11.67 40.27
N PRO A 79 1.99 11.85 41.42
CA PRO A 79 2.41 13.17 41.90
C PRO A 79 3.61 13.75 41.14
N HIS A 80 4.38 12.92 40.41
CA HIS A 80 5.63 13.35 39.76
C HIS A 80 5.73 12.83 38.33
N PHE A 81 5.95 13.76 37.40
CA PHE A 81 6.27 13.46 36.01
C PHE A 81 7.32 14.45 35.47
N ALA A 82 8.03 14.04 34.42
CA ALA A 82 8.96 14.87 33.69
C ALA A 82 8.63 14.85 32.19
N LEU A 83 8.95 15.95 31.51
CA LEU A 83 8.73 16.15 30.09
C LEU A 83 10.05 16.57 29.41
N PRO A 84 10.95 15.63 29.12
CA PRO A 84 12.18 15.93 28.39
C PRO A 84 11.88 16.31 26.94
N PHE A 85 12.71 17.19 26.39
CA PHE A 85 12.67 17.63 25.00
C PHE A 85 13.97 17.28 24.31
N ASP A 86 13.87 16.79 23.08
CA ASP A 86 14.99 16.46 22.21
C ASP A 86 14.80 17.14 20.85
N GLU A 87 15.86 17.78 20.35
CA GLU A 87 15.88 18.42 19.04
C GLU A 87 16.94 17.73 18.19
N SER A 88 16.53 17.23 17.02
CA SER A 88 17.42 16.59 16.06
C SER A 88 17.17 17.15 14.67
N THR A 89 18.18 17.18 13.80
CA THR A 89 18.04 17.58 12.40
C THR A 89 18.14 16.36 11.49
N ASP A 90 17.26 16.24 10.50
CA ASP A 90 17.35 15.17 9.51
C ASP A 90 18.36 15.47 8.40
N VAL A 91 18.53 14.50 7.48
CA VAL A 91 19.42 14.63 6.31
C VAL A 91 19.02 15.73 5.33
N THR A 92 17.82 16.30 5.49
CA THR A 92 17.31 17.44 4.71
C THR A 92 17.36 18.76 5.48
N ASP A 93 18.10 18.82 6.60
CA ASP A 93 18.23 20.00 7.48
C ASP A 93 16.88 20.48 8.05
N CYS A 94 15.93 19.55 8.18
CA CYS A 94 14.67 19.82 8.87
C CYS A 94 14.82 19.43 10.34
N ALA A 95 14.50 20.36 11.24
CA ALA A 95 14.49 20.11 12.68
C ALA A 95 13.25 19.28 13.08
N HIS A 96 13.48 18.19 13.79
CA HIS A 96 12.50 17.33 14.42
C HIS A 96 12.57 17.55 15.93
N PHE A 97 11.46 18.02 16.50
CA PHE A 97 11.32 18.25 17.94
C PHE A 97 10.49 17.12 18.57
N LEU A 98 11.12 16.34 19.44
CA LEU A 98 10.51 15.22 20.14
C LEU A 98 10.38 15.53 21.62
N TRP A 99 9.31 15.04 22.22
CA TRP A 99 9.14 15.09 23.67
C TRP A 99 8.65 13.74 24.17
N TYR A 100 9.08 13.40 25.38
CA TYR A 100 8.73 12.13 26.02
C TYR A 100 8.09 12.40 27.38
N LEU A 101 7.23 11.49 27.82
CA LEU A 101 6.60 11.57 29.13
C LEU A 101 7.15 10.48 30.05
N CYS A 102 7.84 10.90 31.12
CA CYS A 102 8.34 10.01 32.15
C CYS A 102 7.50 10.21 33.42
N ALA A 103 6.72 9.20 33.83
CA ALA A 103 5.96 9.23 35.08
C ALA A 103 6.43 8.12 36.02
N LEU A 104 6.60 8.44 37.30
CA LEU A 104 6.94 7.44 38.31
C LEU A 104 5.68 6.61 38.62
N LYS A 105 5.79 5.29 38.50
CA LYS A 105 4.77 4.37 38.95
C LYS A 105 5.08 4.00 40.40
N GLU A 106 4.31 4.53 41.34
CA GLU A 106 4.40 4.06 42.73
C GLU A 106 3.96 2.59 42.79
N MET A 107 4.90 1.71 43.13
CA MET A 107 4.61 0.32 43.48
C MET A 107 4.01 0.33 44.88
N LYS A 108 2.69 0.13 45.02
CA LYS A 108 2.10 -0.12 46.33
C LYS A 108 2.70 -1.42 46.88
N ALA A 109 3.52 -1.32 47.92
CA ALA A 109 3.96 -2.47 48.70
C ALA A 109 2.71 -3.09 49.34
N SER A 110 2.51 -4.39 49.08
CA SER A 110 1.42 -5.19 49.65
C SER A 110 1.71 -5.63 51.07
#